data_AF-A0A397DG41-F1
#
_entry.id   AF-A0A397DG41-F1
#
_cell.length_a   1.000
_cell.length_b   1.000
_cell.length_c   1.000
_cell.angle_alpha   90.00
_cell.angle_beta   90.00
_cell.angle_gamma   90.00
#
_symmetry.space_group_name_H-M   'P 1'
#
loop_
_entity.id
_entity.type
_entity.pdbx_description
1 polymer ?
#
loop_
_entity_poly.entity_id
_entity_poly.type
_entity_poly.pdbx_seq_one_letter_code
_entity_poly.pdbx_strand_id
1 'polypeptide(L)'
;MVLTKGSGSFVWNMEGQKLLDFTSGIAVTSLGHCHPRIVEAVQKQAAELVHGQGEGGYVAPPPGFLQGLSSLCYEHDILLIADEVRCTRVIRGYILSRMLCNILLQVQCGFGRTGSMFAIDGQYDVVPDILVMAKGIANGYPLSAIASRNELTDLQ
;
A
#
# COMPACT_ATOMS: atom_id res chain seq x y z
N MET A 1 -26.76 4.12 3.82
CA MET A 1 -26.70 2.66 3.58
C MET A 1 -25.69 2.07 4.54
N VAL A 2 -26.10 1.18 5.44
CA VAL A 2 -25.21 0.52 6.42
C VAL A 2 -25.13 -0.95 6.06
N LEU A 3 -23.91 -1.47 5.83
CA LEU A 3 -23.67 -2.87 5.48
C LEU A 3 -23.33 -3.68 6.73
N THR A 4 -23.88 -4.90 6.84
CA THR A 4 -23.76 -5.78 8.02
C THR A 4 -23.08 -7.11 7.72
N LYS A 5 -23.06 -7.54 6.46
CA LYS A 5 -22.47 -8.80 6.03
C LYS A 5 -21.91 -8.67 4.62
N GLY A 6 -20.83 -9.40 4.35
CA GLY A 6 -20.28 -9.60 3.02
C GLY A 6 -19.91 -11.07 2.79
N SER A 7 -20.08 -11.56 1.56
CA SER A 7 -19.66 -12.90 1.16
C SER A 7 -19.54 -12.97 -0.37
N GLY A 8 -18.36 -13.34 -0.88
CA GLY A 8 -18.10 -13.36 -2.31
C GLY A 8 -18.30 -11.96 -2.90
N SER A 9 -19.04 -11.84 -4.00
CA SER A 9 -19.35 -10.54 -4.63
C SER A 9 -20.54 -9.82 -4.03
N PHE A 10 -21.11 -10.29 -2.91
CA PHE A 10 -22.34 -9.75 -2.34
C PHE A 10 -22.14 -9.13 -0.96
N VAL A 11 -22.96 -8.13 -0.67
CA VAL A 11 -23.10 -7.50 0.65
C VAL A 11 -24.57 -7.45 1.06
N TRP A 12 -24.83 -7.35 2.36
CA TRP A 12 -26.17 -7.18 2.92
C TRP A 12 -26.22 -5.91 3.77
N ASN A 13 -27.30 -5.15 3.66
CA ASN A 13 -27.53 -4.00 4.53
C ASN A 13 -28.23 -4.39 5.84
N MET A 14 -28.43 -3.40 6.73
CA MET A 14 -29.13 -3.58 8.01
C MET A 14 -30.57 -4.10 7.83
N GLU A 15 -31.20 -3.77 6.70
CA GLU A 15 -32.55 -4.21 6.35
C GLU A 15 -32.58 -5.64 5.75
N GLY A 16 -31.42 -6.31 5.66
CA GLY A 16 -31.30 -7.67 5.13
C GLY A 16 -31.31 -7.76 3.60
N GLN A 17 -31.31 -6.64 2.88
CA GLN A 17 -31.30 -6.61 1.42
C GLN A 17 -29.93 -7.05 0.90
N LYS A 18 -29.92 -8.05 0.01
CA LYS A 18 -28.72 -8.54 -0.67
C LYS A 18 -28.41 -7.67 -1.88
N LEU A 19 -27.21 -7.12 -1.93
CA LEU A 19 -26.72 -6.24 -2.99
C LEU A 19 -25.48 -6.86 -3.65
N LEU A 20 -25.41 -6.77 -4.98
CA LEU A 20 -24.21 -7.13 -5.73
C LEU A 20 -23.21 -5.96 -5.66
N ASP A 21 -21.99 -6.25 -5.26
CA ASP A 21 -20.93 -5.26 -5.14
C ASP A 21 -20.12 -5.15 -6.44
N PHE A 22 -20.42 -4.11 -7.23
CA PHE A 22 -19.68 -3.78 -8.45
C PHE A 22 -18.35 -3.06 -8.20
N THR A 23 -18.06 -2.68 -6.96
CA THR A 23 -16.88 -1.90 -6.58
C THR A 23 -15.78 -2.73 -5.94
N SER A 24 -16.06 -3.98 -5.56
CA SER A 24 -15.17 -4.81 -4.73
C SER A 24 -14.73 -4.04 -3.47
N GLY A 25 -15.69 -3.45 -2.76
CA GLY A 25 -15.51 -2.46 -1.70
C GLY A 25 -15.01 -1.13 -2.24
N ILE A 26 -13.69 -0.96 -2.28
CA ILE A 26 -13.02 0.17 -2.95
C ILE A 26 -11.84 -0.41 -3.74
N ALA A 27 -12.16 -1.35 -4.65
CA ALA A 27 -11.19 -2.18 -5.38
C ALA A 27 -10.22 -2.96 -4.47
N VAL A 28 -10.69 -3.40 -3.30
CA VAL A 28 -9.89 -4.11 -2.30
C VAL A 28 -10.21 -5.60 -2.23
N THR A 29 -11.47 -6.01 -2.39
CA THR A 29 -11.90 -7.40 -2.20
C THR A 29 -11.84 -8.22 -3.49
N SER A 30 -10.66 -8.32 -4.10
CA SER A 30 -10.44 -9.05 -5.37
C SER A 30 -10.83 -10.53 -5.32
N LEU A 31 -10.71 -11.18 -4.16
CA LEU A 31 -11.11 -12.56 -3.90
C LEU A 31 -12.52 -12.67 -3.30
N GLY A 32 -13.26 -11.56 -3.27
CA GLY A 32 -14.56 -11.45 -2.62
C GLY A 32 -14.49 -11.11 -1.13
N HIS A 33 -15.63 -10.66 -0.62
CA HIS A 33 -15.83 -10.35 0.79
C HIS A 33 -15.71 -11.61 1.66
N CYS A 34 -15.04 -11.47 2.80
CA CYS A 34 -14.91 -12.51 3.83
C CYS A 34 -14.39 -13.87 3.29
N HIS A 35 -13.37 -13.84 2.42
CA HIS A 35 -12.79 -15.06 1.87
C HIS A 35 -12.31 -16.02 2.99
N PRO A 36 -12.82 -17.28 3.08
CA PRO A 36 -12.63 -18.14 4.24
C PRO A 36 -11.18 -18.35 4.65
N ARG A 37 -10.30 -18.66 3.68
CA ARG A 37 -8.86 -18.89 3.97
C ARG A 37 -8.14 -17.67 4.53
N ILE A 38 -8.56 -16.46 4.13
CA ILE A 38 -7.91 -15.22 4.59
C ILE A 38 -8.40 -14.89 5.99
N VAL A 39 -9.72 -15.00 6.22
CA VAL A 39 -10.32 -14.81 7.54
C VAL A 39 -9.68 -15.76 8.55
N GLU A 40 -9.56 -17.04 8.22
CA GLU A 40 -8.93 -18.04 9.07
C GLU A 40 -7.46 -17.70 9.38
N ALA A 41 -6.68 -17.34 8.36
CA ALA A 41 -5.27 -16.96 8.54
C ALA A 41 -5.11 -15.73 9.45
N VAL A 42 -5.93 -14.70 9.25
CA VAL A 42 -5.92 -13.48 10.07
C VAL A 42 -6.34 -13.80 11.51
N GLN A 43 -7.40 -14.58 11.70
CA GLN A 43 -7.86 -15.00 13.04
C GLN A 43 -6.80 -15.80 13.78
N LYS A 44 -6.16 -16.75 13.11
CA LYS A 44 -5.09 -17.55 13.69
C LYS A 44 -3.92 -16.67 14.13
N GLN A 45 -3.41 -15.81 13.23
CA GLN A 45 -2.30 -14.91 13.55
C GLN A 45 -2.66 -13.95 14.69
N ALA A 46 -3.85 -13.36 14.65
CA ALA A 46 -4.29 -12.43 15.69
C ALA A 46 -4.44 -13.09 17.07
N ALA A 47 -4.79 -14.38 17.11
CA ALA A 47 -4.86 -15.15 18.36
C ALA A 47 -3.47 -15.52 18.91
N GLU A 48 -2.47 -15.71 18.04
CA GLU A 48 -1.10 -16.05 18.44
C GLU A 48 -0.27 -14.82 18.80
N LEU A 49 -0.21 -13.82 17.91
CA LEU A 49 0.51 -12.56 18.09
C LEU A 49 0.02 -11.50 17.11
N VAL A 50 -0.59 -10.44 17.60
CA VAL A 50 -1.08 -9.32 16.76
C VAL A 50 0.07 -8.46 16.24
N HIS A 51 1.08 -8.19 17.08
CA HIS A 51 2.18 -7.30 16.74
C HIS A 51 3.44 -7.67 17.50
N GLY A 52 4.56 -7.80 16.79
CA GLY A 52 5.90 -7.94 17.37
C GLY A 52 6.72 -6.69 17.10
N GLN A 53 7.54 -6.28 18.06
CA GLN A 53 8.47 -5.17 17.86
C GLN A 53 9.59 -5.62 16.90
N GLY A 54 9.63 -5.04 15.70
CA GLY A 54 10.60 -5.37 14.65
C GLY A 54 11.91 -4.56 14.69
N GLU A 55 11.97 -3.47 15.46
CA GLU A 55 13.14 -2.58 15.53
C GLU A 55 13.55 -2.29 16.98
N GLY A 56 14.85 -2.11 17.22
CA GLY A 56 15.50 -2.00 18.54
C GLY A 56 15.15 -0.79 19.42
N GLY A 57 13.99 -0.16 19.21
CA GLY A 57 13.52 1.02 19.92
C GLY A 57 13.43 2.25 19.04
N TYR A 58 12.95 3.36 19.61
CA TYR A 58 12.80 4.65 18.91
C TYR A 58 13.82 5.66 19.45
N VAL A 59 14.65 6.22 18.57
CA VAL A 59 15.47 7.40 18.86
C VAL A 59 14.85 8.58 18.13
N ALA A 60 14.29 9.52 18.89
CA ALA A 60 13.75 10.75 18.31
C ALA A 60 14.89 11.55 17.65
N PRO A 61 14.75 11.97 16.38
CA PRO A 61 15.76 12.80 15.76
C PRO A 61 15.83 14.17 16.47
N PRO A 62 17.02 14.76 16.61
CA PRO A 62 17.16 16.07 17.24
C PRO A 62 16.44 17.16 16.41
N PRO A 63 16.03 18.28 17.05
CA PRO A 63 15.44 19.42 16.33
C PRO A 63 16.34 19.87 15.16
N GLY A 64 15.76 20.08 13.98
CA GLY A 64 16.50 20.51 12.78
C GLY A 64 16.98 19.38 11.88
N PHE A 65 16.97 18.12 12.34
CA PHE A 65 17.47 16.98 11.56
C PHE A 65 16.75 16.80 10.22
N LEU A 66 15.41 16.82 10.21
CA LEU A 66 14.62 16.63 8.98
C LEU A 66 14.79 17.78 7.99
N GLN A 67 15.00 19.01 8.49
CA GLN A 67 15.29 20.18 7.66
C GLN A 67 16.65 20.04 6.99
N GLY A 68 17.68 19.64 7.74
CA GLY A 68 19.00 19.36 7.19
C GLY A 68 18.99 18.21 6.18
N LEU A 69 18.27 17.13 6.48
CA LEU A 69 18.10 15.99 5.57
C LEU A 69 17.40 16.41 4.27
N SER A 70 16.35 17.22 4.36
CA SER A 70 15.66 17.75 3.17
C SER A 70 16.57 18.64 2.33
N SER A 71 17.33 19.55 2.94
CA SER A 71 18.31 20.37 2.23
C SER A 71 19.36 19.53 1.53
N LEU A 72 19.87 18.49 2.18
CA LEU A 72 20.83 17.56 1.60
C LEU A 72 20.24 16.80 0.42
N CYS A 73 19.01 16.31 0.54
CA CYS A 73 18.31 15.66 -0.57
C CYS A 73 18.14 16.60 -1.77
N TYR A 74 17.83 17.87 -1.54
CA TYR A 74 17.77 18.87 -2.61
C TYR A 74 19.11 19.15 -3.26
N GLU A 75 20.17 19.30 -2.47
CA GLU A 75 21.52 19.60 -2.95
C GLU A 75 22.10 18.45 -3.79
N HIS A 76 21.74 17.21 -3.46
CA HIS A 76 22.29 16.01 -4.09
C HIS A 76 21.36 15.38 -5.13
N ASP A 77 20.25 16.01 -5.47
CA ASP A 77 19.23 15.45 -6.37
C ASP A 77 18.83 14.04 -5.88
N ILE A 78 18.37 13.93 -4.63
CA ILE A 78 17.90 12.67 -4.03
C ILE A 78 16.41 12.82 -3.76
N LEU A 79 15.62 11.83 -4.17
CA LEU A 79 14.20 11.77 -3.87
C LEU A 79 13.99 11.47 -2.37
N LEU A 80 13.52 12.47 -1.62
CA LEU A 80 13.08 12.27 -0.25
C LEU A 80 11.65 11.72 -0.23
N ILE A 81 11.50 10.44 0.13
CA ILE A 81 10.21 9.80 0.37
C ILE A 81 9.95 9.80 1.88
N ALA A 82 8.97 10.58 2.33
CA ALA A 82 8.50 10.57 3.71
C ALA A 82 7.17 9.81 3.80
N ASP A 83 7.16 8.65 4.47
CA ASP A 83 5.95 7.88 4.75
C ASP A 83 5.42 8.22 6.16
N GLU A 84 4.24 8.83 6.22
CA GLU A 84 3.60 9.22 7.48
C GLU A 84 2.88 8.04 8.15
N VAL A 85 3.66 7.07 8.62
CA VAL A 85 3.21 6.07 9.61
C VAL A 85 3.92 6.27 10.97
N ARG A 86 4.98 7.09 11.02
CA ARG A 86 5.64 7.55 12.27
C ARG A 86 5.87 9.07 12.28
N CYS A 87 5.04 9.78 13.07
CA CYS A 87 5.06 11.18 13.52
C CYS A 87 5.14 12.35 12.49
N THR A 88 3.99 13.04 12.39
CA THR A 88 3.77 14.50 12.26
C THR A 88 4.12 15.22 10.95
N ARG A 89 3.19 15.15 9.99
CA ARG A 89 2.59 16.25 9.21
C ARG A 89 3.53 17.22 8.47
N VAL A 90 3.80 16.92 7.20
CA VAL A 90 3.79 17.92 6.09
C VAL A 90 3.37 17.24 4.77
N ILE A 91 2.20 17.60 4.25
CA ILE A 91 1.85 17.42 2.83
C ILE A 91 2.16 18.73 2.11
N ARG A 92 3.03 18.67 1.10
CA ARG A 92 2.87 19.48 -0.12
C ARG A 92 3.51 18.76 -1.29
N GLY A 93 2.66 18.13 -2.11
CA GLY A 93 3.07 17.51 -3.35
C GLY A 93 3.45 18.55 -4.39
N TYR A 94 4.56 18.32 -5.08
CA TYR A 94 4.81 18.77 -6.45
C TYR A 94 5.66 17.73 -7.14
N ILE A 95 5.06 17.02 -8.11
CA ILE A 95 5.78 16.31 -9.15
C ILE A 95 6.43 17.39 -10.02
N LEU A 96 7.74 17.60 -9.87
CA LEU A 96 8.52 18.51 -10.72
C LEU A 96 9.66 17.73 -11.40
N SER A 97 9.22 16.94 -12.39
CA SER A 97 9.76 16.85 -13.76
C SER A 97 11.26 16.67 -14.04
N ARG A 98 12.17 16.37 -13.10
CA ARG A 98 13.61 16.23 -13.46
C ARG A 98 14.41 15.07 -12.87
N MET A 99 13.81 14.11 -12.17
CA MET A 99 14.47 12.82 -11.90
C MET A 99 13.75 11.68 -12.63
N LEU A 100 14.51 10.94 -13.45
CA LEU A 100 14.10 9.74 -14.19
C LEU A 100 13.90 8.53 -13.25
N CYS A 101 13.15 8.68 -12.15
CA CYS A 101 12.66 7.54 -11.37
C CYS A 101 11.19 7.30 -11.74
N ASN A 102 10.94 6.24 -12.49
CA ASN A 102 9.59 5.85 -12.87
C ASN A 102 8.90 5.19 -11.66
N ILE A 103 8.23 6.01 -10.84
CA ILE A 103 7.38 5.53 -9.73
C ILE A 103 6.03 5.10 -10.30
N LEU A 104 5.68 3.83 -10.10
CA LEU A 104 4.39 3.28 -10.52
C LEU A 104 3.50 2.96 -9.32
N LEU A 105 2.26 3.47 -9.36
CA LEU A 105 1.24 3.27 -8.33
C LEU A 105 0.32 2.10 -8.73
N GLN A 106 0.60 0.88 -8.27
CA GLN A 106 -0.24 -0.31 -8.51
C GLN A 106 -1.31 -0.50 -7.43
N VAL A 107 -1.70 0.59 -6.74
CA VAL A 107 -2.66 0.56 -5.64
C VAL A 107 -4.00 -0.04 -6.07
N GLN A 108 -4.49 0.24 -7.30
CA GLN A 108 -5.80 -0.23 -7.76
C GLN A 108 -5.73 -1.29 -8.86
N CYS A 109 -4.70 -1.23 -9.71
CA CYS A 109 -4.59 -2.04 -10.92
C CYS A 109 -3.71 -3.29 -10.76
N GLY A 110 -3.02 -3.45 -9.63
CA GLY A 110 -2.27 -4.66 -9.32
C GLY A 110 -3.15 -5.84 -8.87
N PHE A 111 -2.50 -6.97 -8.62
CA PHE A 111 -3.09 -8.21 -8.10
C PHE A 111 -4.21 -8.76 -8.97
N GLY A 112 -3.97 -8.87 -10.28
CA GLY A 112 -4.88 -9.55 -11.21
C GLY A 112 -6.01 -8.68 -11.76
N ARG A 113 -6.10 -7.40 -11.37
CA ARG A 113 -7.25 -6.54 -11.73
C ARG A 113 -7.37 -6.27 -13.23
N THR A 114 -6.24 -6.19 -13.94
CA THR A 114 -6.17 -5.98 -15.40
C THR A 114 -6.07 -7.28 -16.19
N GLY A 115 -6.20 -8.44 -15.53
CA GLY A 115 -5.97 -9.77 -16.14
C GLY A 115 -4.52 -10.24 -16.07
N SER A 116 -3.59 -9.37 -15.66
CA SER A 116 -2.18 -9.66 -15.38
C SER A 116 -1.89 -9.40 -13.89
N MET A 117 -0.78 -9.94 -13.35
CA MET A 117 -0.43 -9.76 -11.94
C MET A 117 -0.27 -8.28 -11.60
N PHE A 118 0.49 -7.54 -12.41
CA PHE A 118 0.53 -6.09 -12.39
C PHE A 118 0.09 -5.52 -13.74
N ALA A 119 -0.48 -4.31 -13.76
CA ALA A 119 -0.93 -3.71 -15.01
C ALA A 119 0.21 -3.47 -16.02
N ILE A 120 1.44 -3.34 -15.54
CA ILE A 120 2.63 -3.21 -16.39
C ILE A 120 3.03 -4.53 -17.06
N ASP A 121 2.63 -5.67 -16.51
CA ASP A 121 2.99 -6.97 -17.06
C ASP A 121 2.29 -7.14 -18.43
N GLY A 122 3.06 -7.00 -19.50
CA GLY A 122 2.63 -7.26 -20.87
C GLY A 122 1.76 -6.18 -21.53
N GLN A 123 1.25 -5.18 -20.80
CA GLN A 123 0.47 -4.07 -21.39
C GLN A 123 1.32 -2.82 -21.66
N TYR A 124 2.32 -2.57 -20.82
CA TYR A 124 3.17 -1.40 -20.90
C TYR A 124 4.61 -1.90 -20.70
N ASP A 125 5.43 -1.91 -21.76
CA ASP A 125 6.83 -2.37 -21.75
C ASP A 125 7.73 -1.44 -20.92
N VAL A 126 7.45 -1.36 -19.62
CA VAL A 126 8.00 -0.39 -18.67
C VAL A 126 8.32 -1.12 -17.37
N VAL A 127 9.58 -1.05 -16.96
CA VAL A 127 10.06 -1.58 -15.68
C VAL A 127 10.25 -0.42 -14.70
N PRO A 128 9.46 -0.33 -13.61
CA PRO A 128 9.59 0.76 -12.64
C PRO A 128 10.85 0.66 -11.79
N ASP A 129 11.32 1.81 -11.34
CA ASP A 129 12.38 1.94 -10.34
C ASP A 129 11.85 1.63 -8.93
N ILE A 130 10.62 2.09 -8.67
CA ILE A 130 9.89 1.91 -7.42
C ILE A 130 8.44 1.53 -7.75
N LEU A 131 7.96 0.48 -7.09
CA LEU A 131 6.61 -0.03 -7.19
C LEU A 131 5.89 0.10 -5.85
N VAL A 132 4.80 0.84 -5.83
CA VAL A 132 3.94 1.00 -4.64
C VAL A 132 2.68 0.15 -4.78
N MET A 133 2.40 -0.68 -3.77
CA MET A 133 1.34 -1.68 -3.75
C MET A 133 0.47 -1.54 -2.50
N ALA A 134 -0.84 -1.75 -2.64
CA ALA A 134 -1.80 -1.81 -1.54
C ALA A 134 -3.07 -2.55 -2.02
N LYS A 135 -4.22 -2.27 -1.37
CA LYS A 135 -5.56 -2.79 -1.70
C LYS A 135 -5.61 -4.30 -1.93
N GLY A 136 -5.52 -4.73 -3.20
CA GLY A 136 -5.63 -6.12 -3.62
C GLY A 136 -4.60 -7.04 -2.96
N ILE A 137 -3.47 -6.50 -2.50
CA ILE A 137 -2.39 -7.24 -1.82
C ILE A 137 -2.90 -8.05 -0.62
N ALA A 138 -3.92 -7.55 0.08
CA ALA A 138 -4.44 -8.18 1.30
C ALA A 138 -5.96 -8.32 1.30
N ASN A 139 -6.61 -8.27 0.13
CA ASN A 139 -8.04 -8.52 -0.02
C ASN A 139 -8.95 -7.75 0.96
N GLY A 140 -8.64 -6.48 1.24
CA GLY A 140 -9.41 -5.63 2.18
C GLY A 140 -8.85 -5.53 3.60
N TYR A 141 -7.82 -6.30 3.96
CA TYR A 141 -7.09 -6.08 5.20
C TYR A 141 -6.01 -4.99 5.02
N PRO A 142 -5.68 -4.20 6.07
CA PRO A 142 -4.68 -3.13 5.97
C PRO A 142 -3.28 -3.71 5.71
N LEU A 143 -2.80 -3.57 4.47
CA LEU A 143 -1.44 -3.90 4.09
C LEU A 143 -1.04 -3.08 2.86
N SER A 144 0.19 -2.59 2.87
CA SER A 144 0.85 -1.94 1.74
C SER A 144 2.30 -2.41 1.66
N ALA A 145 2.89 -2.25 0.49
CA ALA A 145 4.29 -2.56 0.25
C ALA A 145 4.88 -1.56 -0.75
N ILE A 146 6.16 -1.28 -0.58
CA ILE A 146 6.98 -0.55 -1.55
C ILE A 146 8.11 -1.51 -1.93
N ALA A 147 8.31 -1.71 -3.22
CA ALA A 147 9.43 -2.46 -3.77
C ALA A 147 10.27 -1.52 -4.64
N SER A 148 11.57 -1.72 -4.68
CA SER A 148 12.50 -0.96 -5.53
C SER A 148 13.53 -1.89 -6.16
N ARG A 149 14.23 -1.41 -7.19
CA ARG A 149 15.42 -2.11 -7.71
C ARG A 149 16.47 -2.23 -6.61
N ASN A 150 17.22 -3.33 -6.61
CA ASN A 150 18.32 -3.56 -5.67
C ASN A 150 19.34 -2.42 -5.66
N GLU A 151 19.64 -1.86 -6.83
CA GLU A 151 20.55 -0.72 -7.00
C GLU A 151 20.16 0.51 -6.18
N LEU A 152 18.88 0.64 -5.80
CA LEU A 152 18.35 1.73 -4.96
C LEU A 152 18.36 1.40 -3.46
N THR A 153 18.37 0.12 -3.08
CA THR A 153 18.31 -0.34 -1.68
C THR A 153 19.64 -0.85 -1.13
N ASP A 154 20.56 -1.28 -1.99
CA ASP A 154 21.87 -1.83 -1.60
C ASP A 154 22.84 -0.75 -1.08
N LEU A 155 22.41 0.52 -1.06
CA LEU A 155 23.16 1.66 -0.51
C LEU A 155 22.88 1.93 0.98
N GLN A 156 22.04 1.11 1.63
CA GLN A 156 21.65 1.25 3.04
C GLN A 156 22.52 0.43 4.00
#